data_AF-D1W8R1-F1
#
_entry.id   AF-D1W8R1-F1
#
_cell.length_a   1.000
_cell.length_b   1.000
_cell.length_c   1.000
_cell.angle_alpha   90.00
_cell.angle_beta   90.00
_cell.angle_gamma   90.00
#
_symmetry.space_group_name_H-M   'P 1'
#
loop_
_entity.id
_entity.type
_entity.pdbx_description
1 polymer ?
#
loop_
_entity_poly.entity_id
_entity_poly.type
_entity_poly.pdbx_seq_one_letter_code
_entity_poly.pdbx_strand_id
1 'polypeptide(L)'
;MNNFDELRDKAMQIATEVHKTQVDKGGKPYIGHPLRVEKLCQDDDSKIVALLHDTIEDGDITAEYLLTQGFPTYIVDAVLSVSRNKGEDYFDFIQRSKANPIGRIG
;
A
#
# COMPACT_ATOMS: atom_id res chain seq x y z
N MET A 1 -0.89 21.41 8.08
CA MET A 1 -0.93 20.33 7.09
C MET A 1 -2.39 20.00 6.80
N ASN A 2 -2.72 19.58 5.59
CA ASN A 2 -4.01 18.94 5.35
C ASN A 2 -3.94 17.47 5.80
N ASN A 3 -5.08 16.81 5.98
CA ASN A 3 -5.15 15.42 6.46
C ASN A 3 -4.40 14.44 5.54
N PHE A 4 -4.29 14.76 4.24
CA PHE A 4 -3.55 13.95 3.28
C PHE A 4 -2.04 13.97 3.55
N ASP A 5 -1.44 15.14 3.72
CA ASP A 5 0.02 15.27 3.94
C ASP A 5 0.47 14.43 5.15
N GLU A 6 -0.31 14.47 6.24
CA GLU A 6 -0.02 13.71 7.47
C GLU A 6 -0.12 12.19 7.27
N LEU A 7 -1.17 11.73 6.58
CA LEU A 7 -1.36 10.30 6.29
C LEU A 7 -0.32 9.78 5.30
N ARG A 8 0.02 10.58 4.28
CA ARG A 8 1.04 10.27 3.30
C ARG A 8 2.41 10.16 3.93
N ASP A 9 2.79 11.10 4.81
CA ASP A 9 4.07 11.07 5.51
C ASP A 9 4.18 9.83 6.42
N LYS A 10 3.10 9.49 7.14
CA LYS A 10 3.04 8.23 7.91
C LYS A 10 3.18 7.01 7.00
N ALA A 11 2.47 6.98 5.88
CA ALA A 11 2.53 5.86 4.94
C ALA A 11 3.95 5.68 4.38
N MET A 12 4.62 6.79 4.06
CA MET A 12 6.01 6.79 3.62
C MET A 12 6.96 6.23 4.68
N GLN A 13 6.78 6.61 5.94
CA GLN A 13 7.60 6.11 7.05
C GLN A 13 7.43 4.61 7.23
N ILE A 14 6.18 4.11 7.22
CA ILE A 14 5.87 2.69 7.32
C ILE A 14 6.49 1.92 6.16
N ALA A 15 6.25 2.35 4.92
CA ALA A 15 6.80 1.71 3.73
C ALA A 15 8.34 1.68 3.75
N THR A 16 8.97 2.78 4.17
CA THR A 16 10.44 2.87 4.23
C THR A 16 11.01 1.89 5.26
N GLU A 17 10.40 1.75 6.44
CA GLU A 17 10.89 0.82 7.45
C GLU A 17 10.63 -0.64 7.07
N VAL A 18 9.46 -0.97 6.51
CA VAL A 18 9.15 -2.33 6.03
C VAL A 18 10.13 -2.77 4.94
N HIS A 19 10.41 -1.89 3.97
CA HIS A 19 11.22 -2.21 2.82
C HIS A 19 12.70 -1.84 2.99
N LYS A 20 13.14 -1.50 4.21
CA LYS A 20 14.48 -0.97 4.50
C LYS A 20 15.62 -1.89 4.06
N THR A 21 15.42 -3.20 4.22
CA THR A 21 16.40 -4.23 3.86
C THR A 21 16.03 -4.96 2.56
N GLN A 22 14.90 -4.61 1.95
CA GLN A 22 14.42 -5.25 0.73
C GLN A 22 15.06 -4.60 -0.49
N VAL A 23 15.50 -5.45 -1.41
CA VAL A 23 16.02 -5.03 -2.72
C VAL A 23 15.15 -5.58 -3.83
N ASP A 24 15.02 -4.82 -4.91
CA ASP A 24 14.38 -5.31 -6.12
C ASP A 24 15.27 -6.31 -6.87
N LYS A 25 14.75 -6.89 -7.95
CA LYS A 25 15.47 -7.86 -8.80
C LYS A 25 16.76 -7.28 -9.43
N GLY A 26 16.90 -5.96 -9.47
CA GLY A 26 18.08 -5.25 -9.96
C GLY A 26 19.04 -4.81 -8.87
N GLY A 27 18.81 -5.20 -7.60
CA GLY A 27 19.66 -4.86 -6.46
C GLY A 27 19.47 -3.43 -5.93
N LYS A 28 18.41 -2.72 -6.33
CA LYS A 28 18.10 -1.37 -5.82
C LYS A 28 17.16 -1.44 -4.62
N PRO A 29 17.17 -0.44 -3.71
CA PRO A 29 16.22 -0.39 -2.60
C PRO A 29 14.76 -0.48 -3.08
N TYR A 30 13.99 -1.38 -2.49
CA TYR A 30 12.63 -1.69 -2.93
C TYR A 30 11.67 -0.51 -2.80
N ILE A 31 11.91 0.43 -1.87
CA ILE A 31 11.10 1.63 -1.66
C ILE A 31 10.89 2.47 -2.94
N GLY A 32 11.79 2.33 -3.93
CA GLY A 32 11.62 2.96 -5.24
C GLY A 32 10.38 2.47 -6.01
N HIS A 33 9.87 1.27 -5.73
CA HIS A 33 8.66 0.73 -6.33
C HIS A 33 7.38 1.41 -5.80
N PRO A 34 7.06 1.42 -4.49
CA PRO A 34 5.91 2.15 -3.97
C PRO A 34 5.88 3.63 -4.40
N LEU A 35 7.04 4.29 -4.40
CA LEU A 35 7.19 5.68 -4.88
C LEU A 35 6.85 5.87 -6.36
N ARG A 36 7.10 4.88 -7.22
CA ARG A 36 6.73 4.95 -8.63
C ARG A 36 5.22 4.78 -8.79
N VAL A 37 4.61 3.83 -8.07
CA VAL A 37 3.16 3.59 -8.10
C VAL A 37 2.42 4.83 -7.59
N GLU A 38 2.89 5.44 -6.51
CA GLU A 38 2.34 6.69 -5.97
C GLU A 38 2.30 7.81 -7.02
N LYS A 39 3.38 8.00 -7.77
CA LYS A 39 3.48 9.04 -8.82
C LYS A 39 2.50 8.84 -9.98
N LEU A 40 1.97 7.63 -10.16
CA LEU A 40 0.96 7.33 -11.18
C LEU A 40 -0.47 7.59 -10.67
N CYS A 41 -0.66 7.73 -9.36
CA CYS A 41 -1.97 7.97 -8.75
C CYS A 41 -2.34 9.46 -8.82
N GLN A 42 -3.61 9.75 -9.16
CA GLN A 42 -4.09 11.13 -9.26
C GLN A 42 -4.66 11.64 -7.94
N ASP A 43 -5.53 10.85 -7.31
CA ASP A 43 -6.16 11.17 -6.04
C ASP A 43 -5.27 10.82 -4.84
N ASP A 44 -5.52 11.53 -3.75
CA ASP A 44 -4.72 11.50 -2.53
C ASP A 44 -4.86 10.19 -1.76
N ASP A 45 -6.07 9.62 -1.73
CA ASP A 45 -6.32 8.33 -1.12
C ASP A 45 -5.56 7.20 -1.84
N SER A 46 -5.59 7.18 -3.17
CA SER A 46 -4.85 6.20 -3.98
C SER A 46 -3.34 6.32 -3.83
N LYS A 47 -2.80 7.54 -3.63
CA LYS A 47 -1.38 7.72 -3.32
C LYS A 47 -1.00 7.07 -1.99
N ILE A 48 -1.84 7.22 -0.95
CA ILE A 48 -1.60 6.57 0.34
C ILE A 48 -1.65 5.04 0.17
N VAL A 49 -2.65 4.53 -0.55
CA VAL A 49 -2.79 3.09 -0.84
C VAL A 49 -1.58 2.57 -1.61
N ALA A 50 -1.10 3.30 -2.62
CA ALA A 50 0.08 2.94 -3.39
C ALA A 50 1.35 2.84 -2.55
N LEU A 51 1.51 3.69 -1.53
CA LEU A 51 2.66 3.60 -0.62
C LEU A 51 2.58 2.36 0.28
N LEU A 52 1.37 1.92 0.65
CA LEU A 52 1.15 0.85 1.61
C LEU A 52 0.88 -0.53 0.99
N HIS A 53 0.57 -0.64 -0.29
CA HIS A 53 0.05 -1.89 -0.90
C HIS A 53 0.94 -3.12 -0.65
N ASP A 54 2.26 -2.97 -0.75
CA ASP A 54 3.21 -4.06 -0.53
C ASP A 54 3.63 -4.22 0.93
N THR A 55 3.23 -3.31 1.83
CA THR A 55 3.65 -3.38 3.24
C THR A 55 2.99 -4.53 4.00
N ILE A 56 1.77 -4.90 3.60
CA ILE A 56 1.04 -6.07 4.12
C ILE A 56 1.51 -7.36 3.42
N GLU A 57 1.86 -7.31 2.13
CA GLU A 57 2.30 -8.50 1.38
C GLU A 57 3.72 -8.96 1.75
N ASP A 58 4.66 -8.02 1.74
CA ASP A 58 6.10 -8.26 1.87
C ASP A 58 6.62 -7.97 3.28
N GLY A 59 5.80 -7.36 4.15
CA GLY A 59 6.14 -7.00 5.51
C GLY A 59 5.35 -7.75 6.59
N ASP A 60 5.59 -7.34 7.84
CA ASP A 60 4.85 -7.80 9.03
C ASP A 60 3.79 -6.77 9.47
N ILE A 61 3.25 -5.99 8.54
CA ILE A 61 2.20 -4.99 8.83
C ILE A 61 0.82 -5.62 8.71
N THR A 62 -0.05 -5.34 9.69
CA THR A 62 -1.45 -5.76 9.65
C THR A 62 -2.40 -4.58 9.44
N ALA A 63 -3.63 -4.87 9.02
CA ALA A 63 -4.68 -3.87 8.91
C ALA A 63 -4.97 -3.17 10.25
N GLU A 64 -4.96 -3.91 11.34
CA GLU A 64 -5.14 -3.38 12.70
C GLU A 64 -4.04 -2.37 13.04
N TYR A 65 -2.80 -2.67 12.68
CA TYR A 65 -1.70 -1.73 12.87
C TYR A 65 -1.98 -0.41 12.13
N LEU A 66 -2.38 -0.47 10.85
CA LEU A 66 -2.71 0.75 10.09
C LEU A 66 -3.86 1.54 10.74
N LEU A 67 -4.90 0.87 11.23
CA LEU A 67 -5.97 1.54 11.99
C LEU A 67 -5.41 2.24 13.24
N THR A 68 -4.49 1.61 13.98
CA THR A 68 -3.86 2.23 15.16
C THR A 68 -2.98 3.44 14.82
N GLN A 69 -2.41 3.48 13.61
CA GLN A 69 -1.64 4.64 13.12
C GLN A 69 -2.52 5.82 12.72
N GLY A 70 -3.85 5.63 12.74
CA GLY A 70 -4.84 6.66 12.43
C GLY A 70 -5.25 6.70 10.96
N PHE A 71 -4.96 5.65 10.18
CA PHE A 71 -5.50 5.55 8.82
C PHE A 71 -7.02 5.31 8.88
N PRO A 72 -7.82 6.04 8.09
CA PRO A 72 -9.25 5.79 8.00
C PRO A 72 -9.55 4.37 7.51
N THR A 73 -10.64 3.78 7.99
CA THR A 73 -11.04 2.40 7.61
C THR A 73 -11.13 2.23 6.10
N TYR A 74 -11.65 3.21 5.36
CA TYR A 74 -11.78 3.10 3.90
C TYR A 74 -10.42 3.03 3.18
N ILE A 75 -9.36 3.64 3.73
CA ILE A 75 -7.99 3.50 3.22
C ILE A 75 -7.45 2.11 3.53
N VAL A 76 -7.63 1.64 4.76
CA VAL A 76 -7.16 0.31 5.18
C VAL A 76 -7.83 -0.78 4.34
N ASP A 77 -9.14 -0.66 4.10
CA ASP A 77 -9.90 -1.57 3.23
C ASP A 77 -9.40 -1.51 1.78
N ALA A 78 -9.02 -0.32 1.29
CA ALA A 78 -8.42 -0.16 -0.02
C ALA A 78 -7.04 -0.82 -0.11
N VAL A 79 -6.15 -0.63 0.87
CA VAL A 79 -4.86 -1.32 0.97
C VAL A 79 -5.08 -2.84 0.95
N LEU A 80 -5.95 -3.35 1.82
CA LEU A 80 -6.28 -4.77 1.86
C LEU A 80 -6.82 -5.31 0.53
N SER A 81 -7.52 -4.49 -0.27
CA SER A 81 -8.06 -4.90 -1.57
C SER A 81 -7.00 -5.01 -2.67
N VAL A 82 -5.87 -4.31 -2.52
CA VAL A 82 -4.74 -4.33 -3.45
C VAL A 82 -3.57 -5.17 -2.95
N SER A 83 -3.57 -5.55 -1.67
CA SER A 83 -2.61 -6.50 -1.10
C SER A 83 -3.04 -7.96 -1.37
N ARG A 84 -2.15 -8.75 -1.97
CA ARG A 84 -2.24 -10.19 -2.14
C ARG A 84 -2.00 -10.90 -0.82
N ASN A 85 -2.88 -11.84 -0.45
CA ASN A 85 -2.58 -12.70 0.68
C ASN A 85 -1.50 -13.73 0.30
N LYS A 86 -0.56 -14.04 1.21
CA LYS A 86 0.44 -15.10 1.00
C LYS A 86 -0.26 -16.44 0.72
N GLY A 87 -0.16 -16.92 -0.53
CA GLY A 87 -0.78 -18.16 -0.99
C GLY A 87 -2.14 -18.01 -1.69
N GLU A 88 -2.62 -16.78 -1.92
CA GLU A 88 -3.84 -16.52 -2.68
C GLU A 88 -3.63 -16.74 -4.18
N ASP A 89 -4.56 -17.46 -4.81
CA ASP A 89 -4.57 -17.66 -6.25
C ASP A 89 -4.74 -16.32 -6.97
N TYR A 90 -4.02 -16.14 -8.08
CA TYR A 90 -4.04 -14.90 -8.86
C TYR A 90 -5.45 -14.53 -9.35
N PHE A 91 -6.33 -15.50 -9.62
CA PHE A 91 -7.72 -15.23 -9.99
C PHE A 91 -8.57 -14.70 -8.84
N ASP A 92 -8.35 -15.19 -7.62
CA ASP A 92 -9.08 -14.75 -6.42
C ASP A 92 -8.71 -13.31 -6.07
N PHE A 93 -7.42 -12.97 -6.20
CA PHE A 93 -6.93 -11.60 -6.11
C PHE A 93 -7.60 -10.66 -7.12
N ILE A 94 -7.68 -11.05 -8.40
CA ILE A 94 -8.31 -10.24 -9.45
C ILE A 94 -9.80 -10.02 -9.20
N GLN A 95 -10.52 -11.02 -8.66
CA GLN A 95 -11.94 -10.87 -8.33
C GLN A 95 -12.17 -9.91 -7.17
N ARG A 96 -11.36 -9.99 -6.10
CA ARG A 96 -11.51 -9.12 -4.93
C ARG A 96 -11.03 -7.68 -5.19
N SER A 97 -9.92 -7.52 -5.91
CA SER A 97 -9.40 -6.21 -6.32
C SER A 97 -10.38 -5.42 -7.20
N LYS A 98 -11.16 -6.11 -8.06
CA LYS A 98 -12.21 -5.47 -8.87
C LYS A 98 -13.43 -4.97 -8.08
N ALA A 99 -13.61 -5.39 -6.83
CA ALA A 99 -14.77 -5.03 -6.02
C ALA A 99 -14.63 -3.67 -5.31
N ASN A 100 -13.41 -3.11 -5.22
CA ASN A 100 -13.16 -1.83 -4.56
C ASN A 100 -12.78 -0.74 -5.59
N PRO A 101 -13.56 0.36 -5.73
CA PRO A 101 -13.29 1.41 -6.72
C PRO A 101 -11.90 2.06 -6.59
N ILE A 102 -11.35 2.12 -5.38
CA ILE A 102 -10.05 2.75 -5.07
C ILE A 102 -8.87 1.84 -5.44
N GLY A 103 -9.08 0.52 -5.44
CA GLY A 103 -8.01 -0.46 -5.73
C GLY A 103 -7.64 -0.58 -7.22
N ARG A 104 -8.32 0.15 -8.12
CA ARG A 104 -7.99 0.21 -9.54
C ARG A 104 -6.83 1.16 -9.80
N ILE A 105 -5.64 0.78 -9.39
CA ILE A 105 -4.41 1.40 -9.91
C ILE A 105 -4.04 0.62 -11.18
N GLY A 106 -4.56 1.09 -12.31
CA GLY A 106 -4.23 0.60 -13.65
C GLY A 106 -3.11 1.41 -14.28
#